data_AF-A0A1W9TNR0-F1
#
_entry.id   AF-A0A1W9TNR0-F1
#
_cell.length_a   1.000
_cell.length_b   1.000
_cell.length_c   1.000
_cell.angle_alpha   90.00
_cell.angle_beta   90.00
_cell.angle_gamma   90.00
#
_symmetry.space_group_name_H-M   'P 1'
#
loop_
_entity.id
_entity.type
_entity.pdbx_description
1 polymer ?
#
loop_
_entity_poly.entity_id
_entity_poly.type
_entity_poly.pdbx_seq_one_letter_code
_entity_poly.pdbx_strand_id
1 'polypeptide(L)'
;MNKKELMKRLNSIDKLIQTFIKKAIVEITKEPFMYSFKTEFRKNMYIISLHHKEINKVVEEPILLQTLIQDICSTEERVELEMNRIIRKLIINVKNDKNTKIIL
;
A
#
# COMPACT_ATOMS: atom_id res chain seq x y z
N MET A 1 -4.79 19.57 -19.80
CA MET A 1 -3.61 18.82 -19.31
C MET A 1 -3.23 17.77 -20.35
N ASN A 2 -1.98 17.73 -20.81
CA ASN A 2 -1.55 16.74 -21.82
C ASN A 2 -1.16 15.40 -21.16
N LYS A 3 -1.11 14.32 -21.96
CA LYS A 3 -0.78 12.96 -21.48
C LYS A 3 0.57 12.88 -20.74
N LYS A 4 1.58 13.62 -21.18
CA LYS A 4 2.92 13.61 -20.56
C LYS A 4 2.90 14.23 -19.16
N GLU A 5 2.14 15.31 -18.99
CA GLU A 5 1.99 16.02 -17.73
C GLU A 5 1.20 15.19 -16.70
N LEU A 6 0.14 14.51 -17.15
CA LEU A 6 -0.62 13.56 -16.32
C LEU A 6 0.28 12.43 -15.82
N MET A 7 1.08 11.81 -16.69
CA MET A 7 2.01 10.75 -16.29
C MET A 7 3.06 11.22 -15.28
N LYS A 8 3.59 12.44 -15.45
CA LYS A 8 4.53 13.02 -14.47
C LYS A 8 3.88 13.17 -13.10
N ARG A 9 2.65 13.68 -13.04
CA ARG A 9 1.91 13.85 -11.77
C ARG A 9 1.64 12.51 -11.10
N LEU A 10 1.17 11.51 -11.86
CA LEU A 10 0.92 10.15 -11.33
C LEU A 10 2.20 9.51 -10.77
N ASN A 11 3.34 9.68 -11.44
CA ASN A 11 4.62 9.18 -10.95
C ASN A 11 5.09 9.88 -9.67
N SER A 12 4.86 11.20 -9.55
CA SER A 12 5.19 11.92 -8.32
C SER A 12 4.32 11.47 -7.14
N ILE A 13 3.01 11.26 -7.40
CA ILE A 13 2.07 10.73 -6.43
C ILE A 13 2.48 9.33 -5.97
N ASP A 14 2.80 8.45 -6.92
CA ASP A 14 3.25 7.09 -6.61
C ASP A 14 4.50 7.11 -5.72
N LYS A 15 5.49 7.95 -6.03
CA LYS A 15 6.69 8.10 -5.18
C LYS A 15 6.38 8.56 -3.77
N LEU A 16 5.45 9.51 -3.61
CA LEU A 16 5.01 9.99 -2.31
C LEU A 16 4.37 8.84 -1.50
N ILE A 17 3.43 8.13 -2.12
CA ILE A 17 2.74 6.99 -1.48
C ILE A 17 3.73 5.88 -1.12
N GLN A 18 4.65 5.52 -2.03
CA GLN A 18 5.69 4.54 -1.75
C GLN A 18 6.57 4.95 -0.55
N THR A 19 6.77 6.25 -0.33
CA THR A 19 7.52 6.76 0.84
C THR A 19 6.74 6.53 2.13
N PHE A 20 5.44 6.83 2.14
CA PHE A 20 4.57 6.55 3.29
C PHE A 20 4.45 5.06 3.57
N ILE A 21 4.31 4.22 2.54
CA ILE A 21 4.27 2.75 2.72
C ILE A 21 5.56 2.25 3.38
N LYS A 22 6.73 2.71 2.94
CA LYS A 22 8.02 2.32 3.56
C LYS A 22 8.06 2.71 5.03
N LYS A 23 7.66 3.94 5.36
CA LYS A 23 7.62 4.43 6.73
C LYS A 23 6.66 3.59 7.59
N ALA A 24 5.45 3.34 7.10
CA ALA A 24 4.45 2.50 7.76
C ALA A 24 4.95 1.08 8.06
N ILE A 25 5.60 0.42 7.09
CA ILE A 25 6.15 -0.92 7.29
C ILE A 25 7.20 -0.93 8.40
N VAL A 26 8.12 0.04 8.40
CA VAL A 26 9.16 0.17 9.43
C VAL A 26 8.54 0.38 10.81
N GLU A 27 7.59 1.30 10.92
CA GLU A 27 6.92 1.65 12.18
C GLU A 27 6.07 0.51 12.76
N ILE A 28 5.31 -0.19 11.90
CA ILE A 28 4.35 -1.21 12.35
C ILE A 28 5.06 -2.53 12.66
N THR A 29 6.04 -2.94 11.84
CA THR A 29 6.59 -4.29 11.94
C THR A 29 7.79 -4.40 12.86
N LYS A 30 8.60 -3.32 12.99
CA LYS A 30 9.94 -3.35 13.58
C LYS A 30 10.92 -4.36 12.92
N GLU A 31 10.49 -5.08 11.89
CA GLU A 31 11.25 -6.08 11.11
C GLU A 31 11.03 -5.84 9.60
N PRO A 32 11.34 -4.64 9.08
CA PRO A 32 10.95 -4.25 7.72
C PRO A 32 11.58 -5.12 6.63
N PHE A 33 12.70 -5.77 6.91
CA PHE A 33 13.40 -6.65 5.96
C PHE A 33 12.59 -7.91 5.58
N MET A 34 11.66 -8.33 6.44
CA MET A 34 10.76 -9.47 6.19
C MET A 34 9.69 -9.16 5.15
N TYR A 35 9.47 -7.88 4.86
CA TYR A 35 8.43 -7.42 3.95
C TYR A 35 9.05 -6.84 2.68
N SER A 36 8.34 -6.99 1.57
CA SER A 36 8.55 -6.20 0.35
C SER A 36 7.20 -5.79 -0.18
N PHE A 37 7.15 -4.73 -0.98
CA PHE A 37 5.89 -4.25 -1.53
C PHE A 37 6.05 -3.81 -2.97
N LYS A 38 4.93 -3.83 -3.71
CA LYS A 38 4.81 -3.33 -5.07
C LYS A 38 3.56 -2.46 -5.16
N THR A 39 3.62 -1.41 -5.96
CA THR A 39 2.48 -0.57 -6.29
C THR A 39 2.18 -0.64 -7.79
N GLU A 40 0.91 -0.56 -8.17
CA GLU A 40 0.51 -0.61 -9.57
C GLU A 40 -0.77 0.18 -9.85
N PHE A 41 -0.79 0.91 -10.96
CA PHE A 41 -2.01 1.53 -11.50
C PHE A 41 -2.70 0.55 -12.47
N ARG A 42 -3.90 0.07 -12.12
CA ARG A 42 -4.72 -0.78 -13.00
C ARG A 42 -6.11 -0.18 -13.18
N LYS A 43 -6.46 0.19 -14.41
CA LYS A 43 -7.74 0.85 -14.74
C LYS A 43 -7.95 2.08 -13.84
N ASN A 44 -8.92 2.01 -12.92
CA ASN A 44 -9.28 3.08 -11.98
C ASN A 44 -8.80 2.81 -10.55
N MET A 45 -7.87 1.84 -10.38
CA MET A 45 -7.38 1.40 -9.09
C MET A 45 -5.87 1.64 -8.96
N TYR A 46 -5.46 1.98 -7.74
CA TYR A 46 -4.11 1.88 -7.24
C TYR A 46 -4.01 0.65 -6.34
N ILE A 47 -3.18 -0.31 -6.70
CA ILE A 47 -3.04 -1.58 -6.00
C ILE A 47 -1.75 -1.54 -5.19
N ILE A 48 -1.84 -1.87 -3.90
CA ILE A 48 -0.68 -2.10 -3.03
C ILE A 48 -0.60 -3.60 -2.75
N SER A 49 0.47 -4.25 -3.21
CA SER A 49 0.75 -5.65 -2.91
C SER A 49 1.86 -5.72 -1.85
N LEU A 50 1.60 -6.37 -0.72
CA LEU A 50 2.56 -6.60 0.36
C LEU A 50 2.93 -8.09 0.40
N HIS A 51 4.23 -8.38 0.31
CA HIS A 51 4.78 -9.73 0.36
C HIS A 51 5.60 -9.93 1.63
N HIS A 52 5.27 -10.96 2.40
CA HIS A 52 6.07 -11.43 3.52
C HIS A 52 6.95 -12.58 3.08
N LYS A 53 8.26 -12.36 3.11
CA LYS A 53 9.27 -13.23 2.51
C LYS A 53 9.35 -14.59 3.21
N GLU A 54 9.34 -14.60 4.55
CA GLU A 54 9.49 -15.82 5.35
C GLU A 54 8.36 -16.83 5.12
N ILE A 55 7.10 -16.37 5.16
CA ILE A 55 5.93 -17.25 4.96
C ILE A 55 5.45 -17.28 3.50
N ASN A 56 6.22 -16.65 2.59
CA ASN A 56 5.93 -16.51 1.17
C ASN A 56 4.48 -16.13 0.84
N LYS A 57 3.90 -15.19 1.61
CA LYS A 57 2.50 -14.77 1.45
C LYS A 57 2.40 -13.38 0.86
N VAL A 58 1.53 -13.21 -0.13
CA VAL A 58 1.19 -11.92 -0.74
C VAL A 58 -0.25 -11.56 -0.40
N VAL A 59 -0.47 -10.31 0.00
CA VAL A 59 -1.79 -9.71 0.16
C VAL A 59 -1.87 -8.44 -0.65
N GLU A 60 -3.06 -8.10 -1.13
CA GLU A 60 -3.27 -6.90 -1.95
C GLU A 60 -4.40 -6.06 -1.37
N GLU A 61 -4.23 -4.74 -1.38
CA GLU A 61 -5.32 -3.79 -1.14
C GLU A 61 -5.53 -2.94 -2.41
N PRO A 62 -6.70 -3.03 -3.03
CA PRO A 62 -7.06 -2.17 -4.15
C PRO A 62 -7.72 -0.87 -3.64
N ILE A 63 -7.21 0.28 -4.09
CA ILE A 63 -7.67 1.63 -3.72
C ILE A 63 -8.22 2.33 -4.96
N LEU A 64 -9.39 2.95 -4.86
CA LEU A 64 -9.91 3.78 -5.96
C LEU A 64 -9.01 4.99 -6.18
N LEU A 65 -8.59 5.22 -7.43
CA LEU A 65 -7.72 6.37 -7.76
C LEU A 65 -8.36 7.71 -7.40
N GLN A 66 -9.69 7.81 -7.52
CA GLN A 66 -10.40 9.02 -7.16
C GLN A 66 -10.28 9.35 -5.66
N THR A 67 -10.40 8.34 -4.80
CA THR A 67 -10.22 8.48 -3.34
C THR A 67 -8.80 8.93 -3.04
N LEU A 68 -7.82 8.25 -3.63
CA LEU A 68 -6.40 8.58 -3.47
C LEU A 68 -6.10 10.02 -3.89
N ILE A 69 -6.62 10.45 -5.03
CA ILE A 69 -6.46 11.82 -5.53
C ILE A 69 -7.14 12.83 -4.60
N GLN A 70 -8.33 12.54 -4.10
CA GLN A 70 -9.03 13.41 -3.14
C GLN A 70 -8.25 13.59 -1.84
N ASP A 71 -7.64 12.53 -1.33
CA ASP A 71 -6.81 12.59 -0.12
C ASP A 71 -5.52 13.38 -0.37
N ILE A 72 -4.88 13.20 -1.53
CA ILE A 72 -3.69 13.97 -1.94
C ILE A 72 -4.00 15.46 -2.13
N CYS A 73 -5.16 15.77 -2.70
CA CYS A 73 -5.62 17.15 -2.83
C CYS A 73 -6.09 17.77 -1.51
N SER A 74 -6.24 16.98 -0.45
CA SER A 74 -6.57 17.46 0.89
C SER A 74 -5.31 17.93 1.61
N THR A 75 -4.44 17.01 2.06
CA THR A 75 -3.16 17.27 2.72
C THR A 75 -2.27 16.01 2.70
N GLU A 76 -0.94 16.16 2.75
CA GLU A 76 -0.02 15.01 2.85
C GLU A 76 -0.26 14.15 4.11
N GLU A 77 -0.58 14.78 5.24
CA GLU A 77 -0.89 14.08 6.51
C GLU A 77 -2.08 13.11 6.36
N ARG A 78 -3.10 13.50 5.59
CA ARG A 78 -4.28 12.65 5.36
C ARG A 78 -3.94 11.42 4.52
N VAL A 79 -3.10 11.61 3.50
CA VAL A 79 -2.58 10.51 2.68
C VAL A 79 -1.76 9.55 3.54
N GLU A 80 -0.88 10.09 4.37
CA GLU A 80 -0.05 9.28 5.27
C GLU A 80 -0.91 8.44 6.24
N LEU A 81 -1.93 9.04 6.84
CA LEU A 81 -2.86 8.33 7.74
C LEU A 81 -3.59 7.18 7.04
N GLU A 82 -4.13 7.40 5.83
CA GLU A 82 -4.79 6.34 5.07
C GLU A 82 -3.82 5.24 4.64
N MET A 83 -2.59 5.59 4.23
CA MET A 83 -1.57 4.60 3.91
C MET A 83 -1.19 3.77 5.15
N ASN A 84 -1.02 4.41 6.31
CA ASN A 84 -0.75 3.72 7.57
C ASN A 84 -1.86 2.72 7.92
N ARG A 85 -3.12 3.10 7.75
CA ARG A 85 -4.29 2.24 7.96
C ARG A 85 -4.27 1.02 7.03
N ILE A 86 -4.02 1.25 5.75
CA ILE A 86 -4.00 0.19 4.72
C ILE A 86 -2.85 -0.79 4.96
N ILE A 87 -1.65 -0.29 5.21
CA ILE A 87 -0.49 -1.14 5.50
C ILE A 87 -0.69 -1.95 6.78
N ARG A 88 -1.29 -1.36 7.83
CA ARG A 88 -1.65 -2.10 9.05
C ARG A 88 -2.61 -3.25 8.73
N LYS A 89 -3.65 -3.02 7.93
CA LYS A 89 -4.59 -4.06 7.49
C LYS A 89 -3.87 -5.18 6.73
N LEU A 90 -3.01 -4.83 5.78
CA LEU A 90 -2.26 -5.82 4.99
C LEU A 90 -1.34 -6.67 5.88
N ILE A 91 -0.59 -6.07 6.80
CA ILE A 91 0.28 -6.79 7.74
C ILE A 91 -0.54 -7.76 8.60
N ILE A 92 -1.69 -7.33 9.11
CA ILE A 92 -2.59 -8.19 9.89
C ILE A 92 -3.07 -9.38 9.03
N ASN A 93 -3.50 -9.13 7.79
CA ASN A 93 -3.97 -10.18 6.88
C ASN A 93 -2.87 -11.19 6.54
N VAL A 94 -1.62 -10.74 6.41
CA VAL A 94 -0.47 -11.63 6.22
C VAL A 94 -0.27 -12.52 7.45
N LYS A 95 -0.33 -11.96 8.66
CA LYS A 95 -0.05 -12.68 9.91
C LYS A 95 -1.19 -13.60 10.37
N ASN A 96 -2.44 -13.23 10.13
CA ASN A 96 -3.61 -13.96 10.62
C ASN A 96 -3.84 -15.33 9.98
N ASP A 97 -3.18 -15.66 8.87
CA ASP A 97 -3.30 -17.00 8.25
C ASP A 97 -2.53 -18.11 9.00
N LYS A 98 -1.73 -17.76 10.02
CA LYS A 98 -1.11 -18.79 10.88
C LYS A 98 -2.14 -19.53 11.75
N ASN A 99 -3.40 -19.06 11.83
CA ASN A 99 -4.44 -19.64 12.69
C ASN A 99 -5.60 -20.34 11.96
N THR A 100 -5.59 -20.49 10.64
CA THR A 100 -6.65 -21.22 9.92
C THR A 100 -6.17 -22.60 9.48
N LYS A 101 -5.75 -23.43 10.45
CA LYS A 101 -5.97 -24.88 10.34
C LYS A 101 -7.44 -25.13 10.66
N ILE A 102 -8.32 -24.96 9.68
CA ILE A 102 -9.60 -25.66 9.73
C ILE A 102 -9.25 -27.14 9.50
N ILE A 103 -9.24 -27.89 10.60
CA ILE A 103 -9.35 -29.34 10.54
C ILE A 103 -10.79 -29.59 10.06
N LEU A 104 -10.93 -30.02 8.81
CA LEU A 104 -12.11 -30.77 8.36
C LEU A 104 -11.87 -32.25 8.66
#